data_AF-A0A7W0G4Q3-F1
#
_entry.id   AF-A0A7W0G4Q3-F1
#
_cell.length_a   1.000
_cell.length_b   1.000
_cell.length_c   1.000
_cell.angle_alpha   90.00
_cell.angle_beta   90.00
_cell.angle_gamma   90.00
#
_symmetry.space_group_name_H-M   'P 1'
#
loop_
_entity.id
_entity.type
_entity.pdbx_description
1 polymer ?
#
loop_
_entity_poly.entity_id
_entity_poly.type
_entity_poly.pdbx_seq_one_letter_code
_entity_poly.pdbx_strand_id
1 'polypeptide(L)'
;TAGRLLTDETLYTDTRAAVARFNTAAERIDNVVAAVQRGEGTAGKLLTDDQLYSNVNQLSAETVKLIYDFRQNPKKYLSIKFSIF
;
A
#
# COMPACT_ATOMS: atom_id res chain seq x y z
N THR A 1 -45.18 26.27 6.10
CA THR A 1 -44.18 27.06 6.85
C THR A 1 -43.51 26.25 7.96
N ALA A 2 -44.24 25.48 8.77
CA ALA A 2 -43.64 24.64 9.83
C ALA A 2 -42.63 23.57 9.34
N GLY A 3 -42.90 22.92 8.19
CA GLY A 3 -42.02 21.85 7.67
C GLY A 3 -40.65 22.33 7.18
N ARG A 4 -40.54 23.55 6.64
CA ARG A 4 -39.24 24.11 6.19
C ARG A 4 -38.34 24.45 7.38
N LEU A 5 -38.91 24.97 8.47
CA LEU A 5 -38.16 25.30 9.68
C LEU A 5 -37.51 24.07 10.33
N LEU A 6 -38.23 22.93 10.34
CA LEU A 6 -37.67 21.66 10.84
C LEU A 6 -36.56 21.13 9.92
N THR A 7 -36.72 21.24 8.60
CA THR A 7 -35.70 20.83 7.63
C THR A 7 -34.42 21.66 7.77
N ASP A 8 -34.53 22.98 7.97
CA ASP A 8 -33.37 23.86 8.12
C ASP A 8 -32.58 23.56 9.40
N GLU A 9 -33.26 23.26 10.52
CA GLU A 9 -32.63 22.89 11.79
C GLU A 9 -31.94 21.52 11.72
N THR A 10 -32.57 20.53 11.09
CA THR A 10 -31.96 19.21 10.87
C THR A 10 -30.78 19.30 9.92
N LEU A 11 -30.90 20.07 8.82
CA LEU A 11 -29.84 20.24 7.83
C LEU A 11 -28.62 20.93 8.44
N TYR A 12 -28.83 21.95 9.26
CA TYR A 12 -27.74 22.62 9.98
C TYR A 12 -27.01 21.66 10.93
N THR A 13 -27.77 20.86 11.67
CA THR A 13 -27.23 19.88 12.61
C THR A 13 -26.43 18.78 11.91
N ASP A 14 -26.98 18.22 10.83
CA ASP A 14 -26.33 17.18 10.03
C ASP A 14 -25.08 17.69 9.33
N THR A 15 -25.11 18.93 8.82
CA THR A 15 -23.94 19.57 8.21
C THR A 15 -22.82 19.76 9.24
N ARG A 16 -23.16 20.23 10.45
CA ARG A 16 -22.18 20.37 11.53
C ARG A 16 -21.58 19.02 11.93
N ALA A 17 -22.40 17.98 12.01
CA ALA A 17 -21.93 16.62 12.30
C ALA A 17 -21.03 16.07 11.19
N ALA A 18 -21.37 16.33 9.92
CA ALA A 18 -20.55 15.94 8.77
C ALA A 18 -19.19 16.64 8.77
N VAL A 19 -19.15 17.94 9.04
CA VAL A 19 -17.90 18.70 9.16
C VAL A 19 -17.05 18.19 10.33
N ALA A 20 -17.67 17.92 11.49
CA ALA A 20 -16.94 17.36 12.63
C ALA A 20 -16.33 15.99 12.32
N ARG A 21 -17.09 15.11 11.67
CA ARG A 21 -16.59 13.80 11.20
C ARG A 21 -15.48 13.95 10.17
N PHE A 22 -15.60 14.88 9.24
CA PHE A 22 -14.57 15.17 8.25
C PHE A 22 -13.28 15.65 8.90
N ASN A 23 -13.35 16.61 9.82
CA ASN A 23 -12.19 17.09 10.56
C ASN A 23 -11.49 15.96 11.33
N THR A 24 -12.29 15.09 11.97
CA THR A 24 -11.75 13.91 12.68
C THR A 24 -11.06 12.94 11.72
N ALA A 25 -11.60 12.74 10.52
CA ALA A 25 -10.99 11.88 9.50
C ALA A 25 -9.67 12.49 8.97
N ALA A 26 -9.65 13.79 8.73
CA ALA A 26 -8.45 14.51 8.31
C ALA A 26 -7.33 14.40 9.36
N GLU A 27 -7.65 14.63 10.65
CA GLU A 27 -6.68 14.46 11.74
C GLU A 27 -6.13 13.03 11.83
N ARG A 28 -6.98 12.01 11.62
CA ARG A 28 -6.52 10.61 11.62
C ARG A 28 -5.58 10.33 10.45
N ILE A 29 -5.87 10.86 9.27
CA ILE A 29 -5.01 10.71 8.08
C ILE A 29 -3.66 11.39 8.33
N ASP A 30 -3.66 12.63 8.85
CA ASP A 30 -2.42 13.34 9.19
C ASP A 30 -1.57 12.54 10.18
N ASN A 31 -2.20 11.95 11.21
CA ASN A 31 -1.49 11.12 12.17
C ASN A 31 -0.90 9.85 11.55
N VAL A 32 -1.59 9.20 10.62
CA VAL A 32 -1.06 8.04 9.88
C VAL A 32 0.10 8.44 9.00
N VAL A 33 -0.03 9.53 8.25
CA VAL A 33 1.05 10.06 7.39
C VAL A 33 2.26 10.42 8.22
N ALA A 34 2.07 11.09 9.35
CA ALA A 34 3.14 11.47 10.25
C ALA A 34 3.80 10.24 10.91
N ALA A 35 3.01 9.21 11.28
CA ALA A 35 3.54 7.95 11.79
C ALA A 35 4.40 7.22 10.73
N VAL A 36 3.93 7.17 9.47
CA VAL A 36 4.70 6.60 8.36
C VAL A 36 6.00 7.36 8.13
N GLN A 37 5.96 8.70 8.14
CA GLN A 37 7.16 9.54 8.01
C GLN A 37 8.15 9.32 9.16
N ARG A 38 7.67 9.04 10.37
CA ARG A 38 8.50 8.71 11.54
C ARG A 38 8.93 7.24 11.59
N GLY A 39 8.50 6.39 10.67
CA GLY A 39 8.77 4.94 10.70
C GLY A 39 7.97 4.17 11.77
N GLU A 40 6.92 4.76 12.34
CA GLU A 40 6.07 4.16 13.36
C GLU A 40 4.97 3.26 12.75
N GLY A 41 4.62 2.16 13.44
CA GLY A 41 3.64 1.18 12.95
C GLY A 41 4.20 0.15 11.97
N THR A 42 3.41 -0.82 11.52
CA THR A 42 3.88 -1.89 10.61
C THR A 42 4.30 -1.36 9.24
N ALA A 43 3.62 -0.36 8.70
CA ALA A 43 3.97 0.26 7.42
C ALA A 43 5.25 1.12 7.52
N GLY A 44 5.39 1.91 8.58
CA GLY A 44 6.62 2.66 8.86
C GLY A 44 7.81 1.72 9.07
N LYS A 45 7.63 0.69 9.92
CA LYS A 45 8.64 -0.35 10.16
C LYS A 45 9.05 -1.08 8.89
N LEU A 46 8.11 -1.45 8.02
CA LEU A 46 8.39 -2.11 6.73
C LEU A 46 9.22 -1.23 5.78
N LEU A 47 8.99 0.07 5.77
CA LEU A 47 9.71 1.00 4.89
C LEU A 47 11.10 1.37 5.42
N THR A 48 11.27 1.39 6.74
CA THR A 48 12.57 1.64 7.40
C THR A 48 13.37 0.37 7.65
N ASP A 49 12.84 -0.81 7.30
CA ASP A 49 13.53 -2.07 7.55
C ASP A 49 14.69 -2.22 6.56
N ASP A 50 15.92 -2.05 7.07
CA ASP A 50 17.15 -2.35 6.34
C ASP A 50 17.12 -3.78 5.76
N GLN A 51 16.38 -4.70 6.40
CA GLN A 51 16.19 -6.07 5.91
C GLN A 51 15.39 -6.12 4.61
N LEU A 52 14.38 -5.26 4.41
CA LEU A 52 13.64 -5.21 3.14
C LEU A 52 14.54 -4.73 2.00
N TYR A 53 15.32 -3.67 2.24
CA TYR A 53 16.31 -3.18 1.29
C TYR A 53 17.35 -4.25 0.94
N SER A 54 17.87 -4.96 1.95
CA SER A 54 18.79 -6.08 1.75
C SER A 54 18.15 -7.21 0.94
N ASN A 55 16.91 -7.58 1.25
CA ASN A 55 16.17 -8.64 0.55
C ASN A 55 15.92 -8.28 -0.92
N VAL A 56 15.55 -7.03 -1.21
CA VAL A 56 15.34 -6.56 -2.59
C VAL A 56 16.64 -6.54 -3.37
N ASN A 57 17.74 -6.09 -2.76
CA ASN A 57 19.06 -6.13 -3.38
C ASN A 57 19.50 -7.58 -3.66
N GLN A 58 19.29 -8.49 -2.71
CA GLN A 58 19.65 -9.89 -2.87
C GLN A 58 18.80 -10.59 -3.94
N LEU A 59 17.48 -10.32 -3.97
CA LEU A 59 16.60 -10.79 -5.03
C LEU A 59 17.06 -10.30 -6.41
N SER A 60 17.44 -9.02 -6.51
CA SER A 60 17.95 -8.43 -7.75
C SER A 60 19.24 -9.12 -8.21
N ALA A 61 20.15 -9.38 -7.28
CA ALA A 61 21.40 -10.10 -7.56
C ALA A 61 21.17 -11.54 -8.04
N GLU A 62 20.29 -12.29 -7.36
CA GLU A 62 19.94 -13.66 -7.77
C GLU A 62 19.21 -13.68 -9.11
N THR A 63 18.38 -12.68 -9.40
CA THR A 63 17.71 -12.54 -10.71
C THR A 63 18.72 -12.31 -11.83
N VAL A 64 19.70 -11.42 -11.63
CA VAL A 64 20.79 -11.20 -12.60
C VAL A 64 21.59 -12.48 -12.83
N LYS A 65 21.89 -13.21 -11.75
CA LYS A 65 22.57 -14.50 -11.82
C LYS A 65 21.76 -15.55 -12.57
N LEU A 66 20.46 -15.64 -12.32
CA LEU A 66 19.56 -16.53 -13.05
C LEU A 66 19.55 -16.20 -14.55
N ILE A 67 19.45 -14.92 -14.91
CA ILE A 67 19.49 -14.49 -16.31
C ILE A 67 20.83 -14.87 -16.95
N TYR A 68 21.93 -14.71 -16.21
CA TYR A 68 23.25 -15.13 -16.67
C TYR A 68 23.32 -16.65 -16.90
N ASP A 69 22.92 -17.45 -15.92
CA ASP A 69 22.93 -18.92 -15.99
C ASP A 69 22.01 -19.44 -17.09
N PHE A 70 20.85 -18.80 -17.27
CA PHE A 70 19.91 -19.10 -18.34
C PHE A 70 20.52 -18.81 -19.71
N ARG A 71 21.27 -17.71 -19.88
CA ARG A 71 21.99 -17.40 -21.13
C ARG A 71 23.07 -18.45 -21.42
N GLN A 72 23.78 -18.92 -20.41
CA GLN A 72 24.86 -19.91 -20.55
C GLN A 72 24.33 -21.31 -20.87
N ASN A 73 23.24 -21.73 -20.23
CA ASN A 73 22.67 -23.05 -20.45
C ASN A 73 21.13 -23.04 -20.37
N PRO A 74 20.46 -22.55 -21.42
CA PRO A 74 18.99 -22.42 -21.42
C PRO A 74 18.29 -23.78 -21.34
N LYS A 75 18.93 -24.87 -21.83
CA LYS A 75 18.37 -26.23 -21.80
C LYS A 75 18.21 -26.79 -20.38
N LYS A 76 18.99 -26.31 -19.41
CA LYS A 76 18.85 -26.68 -17.99
C LYS A 76 17.51 -26.19 -17.41
N TYR A 77 16.97 -25.08 -17.91
CA TYR A 77 15.78 -24.42 -17.39
C TYR A 77 14.56 -24.55 -18.32
N LEU A 78 14.77 -24.76 -19.62
CA LEU A 78 13.72 -25.01 -20.62
C LEU A 78 13.77 -26.46 -21.11
N SER A 79 13.14 -27.36 -20.35
CA SER A 79 12.83 -28.72 -20.83
C SER A 79 11.40 -28.77 -21.35
N ILE A 80 11.21 -28.52 -22.65
CA ILE A 80 9.91 -28.76 -23.29
C ILE A 80 9.83 -30.26 -23.58
N LYS A 81 9.06 -31.01 -22.78
CA LYS A 81 8.70 -32.38 -23.13
C LYS A 81 7.60 -32.33 -24.18
N PHE A 82 7.95 -32.54 -25.44
CA PHE A 82 6.98 -32.83 -26.48
C PHE A 82 6.53 -34.29 -26.33
N SER A 83 5.36 -34.50 -25.75
CA SER A 83 4.64 -35.77 -25.90
C SER A 83 3.90 -35.69 -27.23
N ILE A 84 4.42 -36.35 -28.26
CA ILE A 84 3.72 -36.53 -29.53
C ILE A 84 2.85 -37.78 -29.38
N PHE A 85 1.54 -37.60 -29.52
CA PHE A 85 0.56 -38.67 -29.71
C PHE A 85 0.71 -39.29 -31.10
#